data_AF-A0A7K3WRE9-F1
#
_entry.id   AF-A0A7K3WRE9-F1
#
_cell.length_a   1.000
_cell.length_b   1.000
_cell.length_c   1.000
_cell.angle_alpha   90.00
_cell.angle_beta   90.00
_cell.angle_gamma   90.00
#
_symmetry.space_group_name_H-M   'P 1'
#
loop_
_entity.id
_entity.type
_entity.pdbx_description
1 polymer ?
#
loop_
_entity_poly.entity_id
_entity_poly.type
_entity_poly.pdbx_seq_one_letter_code
_entity_poly.pdbx_strand_id
1 'polypeptide(L)'
;MKNVTNFEDLLVKKYGRKGTTKRDKYDADSLAFRLGDMLKEARKEANLTQEELAERTGTKKSYISRIERGLSDIQVSTYYKLIEIGLGKHLNITIS
;
A
#
# COMPACT_ATOMS: atom_id res chain seq x y z
N MET A 1 31.63 -2.32 11.70
CA MET A 1 30.39 -3.10 11.59
C MET A 1 29.23 -2.12 11.61
N LYS A 2 28.43 -2.02 10.55
CA LYS A 2 27.31 -1.07 10.50
C LYS A 2 26.23 -1.55 11.48
N ASN A 3 25.94 -0.76 12.52
CA ASN A 3 24.77 -0.95 13.38
C ASN A 3 23.51 -0.72 12.55
N VAL A 4 23.09 -1.71 11.78
CA VAL A 4 21.82 -1.68 11.07
C VAL A 4 20.75 -1.95 12.12
N THR A 5 20.21 -0.88 12.72
CA THR A 5 19.01 -1.02 13.55
C THR A 5 17.92 -1.54 12.62
N ASN A 6 17.44 -2.76 12.85
CA ASN A 6 16.41 -3.37 12.02
C ASN A 6 15.16 -2.47 12.08
N PHE A 7 14.41 -2.38 10.99
CA PHE A 7 13.18 -1.60 10.95
C PHE A 7 12.21 -2.04 12.05
N GLU A 8 12.13 -3.34 12.34
CA GLU A 8 11.33 -3.83 13.46
C GLU A 8 11.84 -3.36 14.83
N ASP A 9 13.15 -3.26 15.04
CA ASP A 9 13.71 -2.74 16.30
C ASP A 9 13.33 -1.26 16.49
N LEU A 10 13.33 -0.48 15.41
CA LEU A 10 12.87 0.91 15.42
C LEU A 10 11.38 1.01 15.74
N LEU A 11 10.56 0.14 15.15
CA LEU A 11 9.12 0.13 15.39
C LEU A 11 8.80 -0.32 16.83
N VAL A 12 9.49 -1.33 17.35
CA VAL A 12 9.36 -1.75 18.76
C VAL A 12 9.76 -0.63 19.71
N LYS A 13 10.88 0.05 19.44
CA LYS A 13 11.35 1.18 20.25
C LYS A 13 10.36 2.35 20.26
N LYS A 14 9.73 2.66 19.13
CA LYS A 14 8.86 3.84 18.98
C LYS A 14 7.40 3.59 19.33
N TYR A 15 6.87 2.43 18.94
CA TYR A 15 5.43 2.10 19.00
C TYR A 15 5.11 0.89 19.89
N GLY A 16 6.12 0.15 20.34
CA GLY A 16 5.94 -1.08 21.12
C GLY A 16 5.86 -2.32 20.24
N ARG A 17 5.73 -3.48 20.91
CA ARG A 17 5.56 -4.78 20.26
C ARG A 17 4.17 -4.88 19.61
N LYS A 18 4.05 -5.74 18.59
CA LYS A 18 2.75 -6.08 17.98
C LYS A 18 1.77 -6.60 19.04
N GLY A 19 0.48 -6.29 18.90
CA GLY A 19 -0.56 -6.61 19.88
C GLY A 19 -0.65 -5.64 21.05
N THR A 20 0.13 -4.55 21.04
CA THR A 20 -0.09 -3.43 21.97
C THR A 20 -0.98 -2.39 21.31
N THR A 21 -1.88 -1.77 22.07
CA THR A 21 -2.83 -0.76 21.53
C THR A 21 -2.15 0.35 20.73
N LYS A 22 -0.95 0.79 21.16
CA LYS A 22 -0.16 1.82 20.46
C LYS A 22 0.37 1.31 19.11
N ARG A 23 0.88 0.07 19.07
CA ARG A 23 1.38 -0.53 17.83
C ARG A 23 0.24 -0.85 16.87
N ASP A 24 -0.86 -1.42 17.37
CA ASP A 24 -2.01 -1.78 16.56
C ASP A 24 -2.67 -0.54 15.93
N LYS A 25 -2.75 0.57 16.69
CA LYS A 25 -3.19 1.86 16.14
C LYS A 25 -2.26 2.36 15.04
N TYR A 26 -0.93 2.35 15.26
CA TYR A 26 0.03 2.73 14.23
C TYR A 26 -0.08 1.85 12.97
N ASP A 27 -0.24 0.54 13.16
CA ASP A 27 -0.36 -0.41 12.06
C ASP A 27 -1.67 -0.19 11.28
N ALA A 28 -2.77 0.15 11.96
CA ALA A 28 -4.03 0.56 11.33
C ALA A 28 -3.90 1.90 10.58
N ASP A 29 -3.36 2.93 11.23
CA ASP A 29 -3.18 4.27 10.66
C ASP A 29 -2.24 4.26 9.44
N SER A 30 -1.29 3.31 9.37
CA SER A 30 -0.36 3.16 8.26
C SER A 30 -0.85 2.23 7.14
N LEU A 31 -2.05 1.66 7.24
CA LEU A 31 -2.59 0.72 6.25
C LEU A 31 -2.70 1.35 4.86
N ALA A 32 -3.24 2.56 4.74
CA ALA A 32 -3.38 3.26 3.47
C ALA A 32 -2.03 3.48 2.78
N PHE A 33 -1.00 3.83 3.55
CA PHE A 33 0.36 3.98 3.04
C PHE A 33 0.91 2.65 2.52
N ARG A 34 0.77 1.55 3.29
CA ARG A 34 1.25 0.22 2.87
C ARG A 34 0.55 -0.26 1.59
N LEU A 35 -0.77 -0.11 1.49
CA LEU A 35 -1.52 -0.45 0.29
C LEU A 35 -1.08 0.40 -0.92
N GLY A 36 -0.86 1.70 -0.70
CA GLY A 36 -0.35 2.59 -1.74
C GLY A 36 1.01 2.16 -2.28
N ASP A 37 1.93 1.81 -1.39
CA ASP A 37 3.28 1.36 -1.76
C ASP A 37 3.25 0.01 -2.48
N MET A 38 2.44 -0.95 -2.00
CA MET A 38 2.22 -2.24 -2.67
C MET A 38 1.68 -2.06 -4.10
N LEU A 39 0.69 -1.18 -4.29
CA LEU A 39 0.16 -0.86 -5.62
C LEU A 39 1.24 -0.26 -6.53
N LYS A 40 2.05 0.66 -6.01
CA LYS A 40 3.12 1.33 -6.77
C LYS A 40 4.17 0.34 -7.25
N GLU A 41 4.59 -0.58 -6.40
CA GLU A 41 5.57 -1.61 -6.77
C GLU A 41 4.96 -2.59 -7.79
N ALA A 42 3.75 -3.07 -7.57
CA ALA A 42 3.06 -3.93 -8.53
C ALA A 42 2.86 -3.26 -9.91
N ARG A 43 2.60 -1.95 -9.93
CA ARG A 43 2.52 -1.15 -11.17
C ARG A 43 3.86 -1.09 -11.90
N LYS A 44 4.96 -0.83 -11.17
CA LYS A 44 6.30 -0.79 -11.75
C LYS A 44 6.72 -2.16 -12.30
N GLU A 45 6.42 -3.25 -11.60
CA GLU A 45 6.63 -4.62 -12.09
C GLU A 45 5.89 -4.88 -13.40
N ALA A 46 4.69 -4.31 -13.55
CA ALA A 46 3.91 -4.36 -14.78
C ALA A 46 4.41 -3.40 -15.87
N ASN A 47 5.48 -2.64 -15.62
CA ASN A 47 6.06 -1.62 -16.51
C ASN A 47 5.05 -0.55 -16.94
N LEU A 48 4.12 -0.17 -16.06
CA LEU A 48 3.11 0.85 -16.35
C LEU A 48 3.46 2.18 -15.69
N THR A 49 3.13 3.27 -16.36
CA THR A 49 3.05 4.62 -15.77
C THR A 49 1.77 4.78 -14.95
N GLN A 50 1.72 5.82 -14.12
CA GLN A 50 0.49 6.16 -13.37
C GLN A 50 -0.66 6.57 -14.31
N GLU A 51 -0.35 7.14 -15.47
CA GLU A 51 -1.35 7.54 -16.46
C GLU A 51 -1.96 6.30 -17.13
N GLU A 52 -1.15 5.35 -17.58
CA GLU A 52 -1.64 4.11 -18.19
C GLU A 52 -2.48 3.28 -17.22
N LEU A 53 -2.09 3.19 -15.94
CA LEU A 53 -2.91 2.53 -14.94
C LEU A 53 -4.25 3.26 -14.73
N ALA A 54 -4.23 4.59 -14.74
CA ALA A 54 -5.44 5.39 -14.62
C ALA A 54 -6.38 5.18 -15.81
N GLU A 55 -5.86 5.20 -17.04
CA GLU A 55 -6.62 4.96 -18.27
C GLU A 55 -7.27 3.57 -18.27
N ARG A 56 -6.50 2.51 -17.97
CA ARG A 56 -7.02 1.12 -17.90
C ARG A 56 -8.15 0.95 -16.91
N THR A 57 -8.14 1.74 -15.85
CA THR A 57 -9.12 1.63 -14.76
C THR A 57 -10.19 2.73 -14.81
N GLY A 58 -10.19 3.60 -15.81
CA GLY A 58 -11.12 4.73 -15.91
C GLY A 58 -11.05 5.64 -14.69
N THR A 59 -9.84 5.92 -14.19
CA THR A 59 -9.59 6.84 -13.08
C THR A 59 -8.73 8.02 -13.54
N LYS A 60 -8.36 8.91 -12.61
CA LYS A 60 -7.46 10.03 -12.89
C LYS A 60 -6.05 9.69 -12.43
N LYS A 61 -5.00 10.03 -13.19
CA LYS A 61 -3.61 9.88 -12.75
C LYS A 61 -3.31 10.57 -11.42
N SER A 62 -3.93 11.72 -11.16
CA SER A 62 -3.83 12.41 -9.85
C SER A 62 -4.40 11.58 -8.70
N TYR A 63 -5.41 10.74 -8.96
CA TYR A 63 -5.95 9.82 -7.96
C TYR A 63 -4.99 8.67 -7.68
N ILE A 64 -4.45 8.01 -8.72
CA ILE A 64 -3.39 7.00 -8.59
C ILE A 64 -2.20 7.54 -7.79
N SER A 65 -1.74 8.74 -8.13
CA SER A 65 -0.63 9.42 -7.42
C SER A 65 -0.91 9.68 -5.94
N ARG A 66 -2.16 9.96 -5.54
CA ARG A 66 -2.52 10.15 -4.13
C ARG A 66 -2.55 8.81 -3.39
N ILE A 67 -3.10 7.76 -4.01
CA ILE A 67 -3.12 6.41 -3.45
C ILE A 67 -1.69 5.92 -3.21
N GLU A 68 -0.82 6.00 -4.22
CA GLU A 68 0.58 5.52 -4.13
C GLU A 68 1.44 6.29 -3.11
N ARG A 69 0.96 7.43 -2.62
CA ARG A 69 1.62 8.22 -1.56
C ARG A 69 0.96 8.05 -0.20
N GLY A 70 -0.09 7.22 -0.09
CA GLY A 70 -0.87 7.07 1.13
C GLY A 70 -1.65 8.32 1.54
N LEU A 71 -1.91 9.24 0.61
CA LEU A 71 -2.62 10.51 0.85
C LEU A 71 -4.14 10.40 0.64
N SER A 72 -4.63 9.19 0.42
CA SER A 72 -6.05 8.91 0.23
C SER A 72 -6.33 7.54 0.83
N ASP A 73 -7.41 7.45 1.59
CA ASP A 73 -8.03 6.15 1.83
C ASP A 73 -8.51 5.57 0.51
N ILE A 74 -8.41 4.25 0.39
CA ILE A 74 -8.82 3.52 -0.78
C ILE A 74 -9.87 2.49 -0.39
N GLN A 75 -11.00 2.53 -1.08
CA GLN A 75 -12.01 1.49 -0.94
C GLN A 75 -11.48 0.18 -1.49
N VAL A 76 -11.81 -0.94 -0.84
CA VAL A 76 -11.39 -2.28 -1.26
C VAL A 76 -11.82 -2.57 -2.71
N SER A 77 -13.03 -2.15 -3.11
CA SER A 77 -13.52 -2.28 -4.49
C SER A 77 -12.65 -1.54 -5.50
N THR A 78 -12.17 -0.35 -5.17
CA THR A 78 -11.24 0.41 -5.99
C THR A 78 -9.88 -0.27 -6.05
N TYR A 79 -9.37 -0.75 -4.92
CA TYR A 79 -8.09 -1.47 -4.88
C TYR A 79 -8.16 -2.73 -5.75
N TYR A 80 -9.22 -3.52 -5.62
CA TYR A 80 -9.51 -4.65 -6.48
C TYR A 80 -9.50 -4.28 -7.96
N LYS A 81 -10.20 -3.21 -8.35
CA LYS A 81 -10.22 -2.72 -9.74
C LYS A 81 -8.81 -2.40 -10.25
N LEU A 82 -7.99 -1.72 -9.45
CA LEU A 82 -6.62 -1.35 -9.82
C LEU A 82 -5.74 -2.59 -10.02
N ILE A 83 -5.86 -3.59 -9.15
CA ILE A 83 -5.06 -4.81 -9.22
C ILE A 83 -5.51 -5.72 -10.38
N GLU A 84 -6.80 -6.06 -10.45
CA GLU A 84 -7.32 -7.04 -11.41
C GLU A 84 -7.43 -6.47 -12.82
N ILE A 85 -8.06 -5.30 -12.95
CA ILE A 85 -8.31 -4.70 -14.28
C ILE A 85 -7.09 -3.89 -14.73
N GLY A 86 -6.52 -3.11 -13.81
CA GLY A 86 -5.40 -2.22 -14.13
C GLY A 86 -4.09 -2.96 -14.39
N LEU A 87 -3.73 -3.89 -13.48
CA LEU A 87 -2.47 -4.61 -13.52
C LEU A 87 -2.59 -6.03 -14.10
N GLY A 88 -3.79 -6.59 -14.25
CA GLY A 88 -3.97 -7.98 -14.67
C GLY A 88 -3.44 -8.99 -13.65
N LYS A 89 -3.48 -8.65 -12.35
CA LYS A 89 -3.02 -9.50 -11.24
C LYS A 89 -4.21 -9.90 -10.35
N HIS A 90 -4.04 -10.93 -9.52
CA HIS A 90 -5.08 -11.37 -8.61
C HIS A 90 -4.94 -10.80 -7.19
N LEU A 91 -6.01 -10.20 -6.67
CA LEU A 91 -6.09 -9.74 -5.28
C LEU A 91 -6.62 -10.86 -4.39
N ASN A 92 -5.74 -11.44 -3.58
CA ASN A 92 -6.11 -12.45 -2.59
C ASN A 92 -6.26 -11.81 -1.20
N ILE A 93 -7.41 -12.00 -0.56
CA ILE A 93 -7.69 -11.55 0.81
C ILE A 93 -8.03 -12.78 1.65
N THR A 94 -7.25 -13.02 2.70
CA THR A 94 -7.48 -14.14 3.63
C THR A 94 -7.83 -13.58 5.00
N ILE A 95 -8.86 -14.16 5.62
CA ILE A 95 -9.22 -13.92 7.02
C ILE A 95 -8.97 -15.24 7.74
N SER A 96 -8.09 -15.24 8.74
CA SER A 96 -7.69 -16.41 9.52
C SER A 96 -7.54 -16.04 10.99
#